data_AF-A0A150P693-F1
#
_entry.id   AF-A0A150P693-F1
#
_cell.length_a   1.000
_cell.length_b   1.000
_cell.length_c   1.000
_cell.angle_alpha   90.00
_cell.angle_beta   90.00
_cell.angle_gamma   90.00
#
_symmetry.space_group_name_H-M   'P 1'
#
loop_
_entity.id
_entity.type
_entity.pdbx_description
1 polymer ?
#
loop_
_entity_poly.entity_id
_entity_poly.type
_entity_poly.pdbx_seq_one_letter_code
_entity_poly.pdbx_strand_id
1 'polypeptide(L)'
;MEKHVSRGKFGRRRFAGRAAATLGVSLLAPPSLALAADKGAGSCEPVGPLSLPEGVPQTPGIAVDQRARKPVYLPGMHAGLAAHALAEVLFWTDIMMEHALFIALLMPGDRLSAPRSEARQFQVVFAQHFVSARDRAYRDDELYPLLASTRSSVLQFLEYKRRMQREQEAGTLKSLVWPLFFDHIAREAERFAARLDLFARGGAGFQRDEVGAFWTRIMAEHLEFIAHLLDPQERALVGQANARADAMYQANMQRVGSGQLAAMADDVIDFKTAAEQGIETGQIKSIIDPSLADHVLREAVRFSDEIRRAR
;
A
#
# COMPACT_ATOMS: atom_id res chain seq x y z
N MET A 1 42.89 -20.83 -33.66
CA MET A 1 43.09 -20.49 -35.09
C MET A 1 41.92 -19.63 -35.52
N GLU A 2 42.05 -18.32 -35.31
CA GLU A 2 41.03 -17.32 -35.63
C GLU A 2 40.89 -17.15 -37.14
N LYS A 3 39.66 -16.99 -37.62
CA LYS A 3 39.37 -16.42 -38.94
C LYS A 3 38.34 -15.32 -38.80
N HIS A 4 38.85 -14.10 -38.93
CA HIS A 4 38.12 -12.88 -39.26
C HIS A 4 37.44 -12.98 -40.63
N VAL A 5 36.41 -12.13 -40.83
CA VAL A 5 35.81 -11.54 -42.08
C VAL A 5 34.29 -11.46 -41.83
N SER A 6 33.51 -10.39 -42.08
CA SER A 6 33.70 -9.04 -42.63
C SER A 6 32.44 -8.21 -42.27
N ARG A 7 32.61 -6.88 -42.11
CA ARG A 7 31.54 -5.88 -41.91
C ARG A 7 30.88 -5.50 -43.24
N GLY A 8 29.55 -5.55 -43.30
CA GLY A 8 28.73 -4.88 -44.33
C GLY A 8 28.13 -3.56 -43.82
N LYS A 9 28.28 -2.49 -44.61
CA LYS A 9 27.65 -1.15 -44.45
C LYS A 9 26.57 -0.95 -45.54
N PHE A 10 25.75 0.09 -45.33
CA PHE A 10 24.73 0.72 -46.21
C PHE A 10 23.30 0.13 -46.08
N GLY A 11 22.21 0.91 -46.04
CA GLY A 11 22.06 2.35 -46.30
C GLY A 11 20.83 2.97 -45.61
N ARG A 12 20.88 4.30 -45.49
CA ARG A 12 19.80 5.18 -45.00
C ARG A 12 18.66 5.25 -46.02
N ARG A 13 17.40 5.21 -45.55
CA ARG A 13 16.26 5.76 -46.31
C ARG A 13 15.50 6.76 -45.42
N ARG A 14 15.39 7.98 -45.93
CA ARG A 14 14.46 9.03 -45.47
C ARG A 14 13.07 8.70 -46.03
N PHE A 15 12.04 8.88 -45.22
CA PHE A 15 10.68 9.15 -45.71
C PHE A 15 10.12 10.34 -44.96
N ALA A 16 9.76 11.37 -45.73
CA ALA A 16 8.99 12.53 -45.30
C ALA A 16 7.51 12.23 -45.55
N GLY A 17 6.64 12.64 -44.64
CA GLY A 17 5.20 12.55 -44.79
C GLY A 17 4.51 13.52 -43.83
N ARG A 18 4.09 14.67 -44.36
CA ARG A 18 3.22 15.67 -43.73
C ARG A 18 1.76 15.18 -43.77
N ALA A 19 1.00 15.39 -42.70
CA ALA A 19 -0.45 15.61 -42.71
C ALA A 19 -0.84 16.26 -41.36
N ALA A 20 -1.14 17.56 -41.33
CA ALA A 20 -2.49 18.15 -41.47
C ALA A 20 -3.29 18.04 -40.17
N ALA A 21 -3.27 19.13 -39.39
CA ALA A 21 -4.05 19.33 -38.18
C ALA A 21 -5.43 19.90 -38.53
N THR A 22 -6.49 19.30 -38.00
CA THR A 22 -7.86 19.82 -38.01
C THR A 22 -8.19 20.42 -36.64
N LEU A 23 -8.56 21.70 -36.65
CA LEU A 23 -9.08 22.48 -35.53
C LEU A 23 -10.51 22.02 -35.18
N GLY A 24 -10.79 21.83 -33.89
CA GLY A 24 -12.11 21.47 -33.38
C GLY A 24 -12.28 21.87 -31.91
N VAL A 25 -12.72 23.12 -31.73
CA VAL A 25 -13.48 23.75 -30.63
C VAL A 25 -13.21 23.33 -29.17
N SER A 26 -12.73 24.33 -28.43
CA SER A 26 -12.43 24.41 -27.01
C SER A 26 -13.69 24.43 -26.13
N LEU A 27 -13.66 23.66 -25.02
CA LEU A 27 -14.49 23.89 -23.84
C LEU A 27 -13.54 24.28 -22.69
N LEU A 28 -13.78 25.48 -22.15
CA LEU A 28 -12.98 26.16 -21.13
C LEU A 28 -12.92 25.37 -19.80
N ALA A 29 -11.71 25.10 -19.32
CA ALA A 29 -11.40 24.79 -17.93
C ALA A 29 -10.61 25.96 -17.31
N PRO A 30 -10.79 26.31 -16.03
CA PRO A 30 -10.08 27.41 -15.39
C PRO A 30 -8.59 27.05 -15.14
N PRO A 31 -7.67 28.03 -15.10
CA PRO A 31 -6.26 27.79 -14.83
C PRO A 31 -6.09 27.57 -13.32
N SER A 32 -5.33 26.59 -12.82
CA SER A 32 -3.87 26.69 -12.73
C SER A 32 -3.30 25.39 -12.15
N LEU A 33 -2.68 24.58 -13.00
CA LEU A 33 -1.54 23.70 -12.71
C LEU A 33 -1.02 23.22 -14.06
N ALA A 34 -0.48 24.16 -14.83
CA ALA A 34 0.16 23.86 -16.09
C ALA A 34 1.51 23.21 -15.79
N LEU A 35 1.55 21.88 -15.76
CA LEU A 35 2.79 21.14 -15.93
C LEU A 35 3.19 21.32 -17.40
N ALA A 36 4.17 22.19 -17.65
CA ALA A 36 4.78 22.30 -18.97
C ALA A 36 5.46 20.97 -19.30
N ALA A 37 4.88 20.23 -20.24
CA ALA A 37 5.48 19.03 -20.80
C ALA A 37 6.56 19.44 -21.81
N ASP A 38 7.81 19.44 -21.39
CA ASP A 38 8.93 19.37 -22.30
C ASP A 38 9.23 17.88 -22.57
N LYS A 39 8.79 17.37 -23.73
CA LYS A 39 9.11 16.00 -24.17
C LYS A 39 10.54 15.96 -24.71
N GLY A 40 11.50 15.98 -23.80
CA GLY A 40 12.87 15.53 -24.04
C GLY A 40 12.95 14.00 -23.95
N ALA A 41 13.51 13.36 -24.97
CA ALA A 41 13.84 11.94 -24.91
C ALA A 41 14.79 11.67 -23.73
N GLY A 42 14.37 10.82 -22.79
CA GLY A 42 15.24 10.26 -21.74
C GLY A 42 15.00 10.71 -20.30
N SER A 43 13.89 11.37 -19.95
CA SER A 43 13.57 11.58 -18.53
C SER A 43 12.99 10.28 -17.93
N CYS A 44 13.76 9.59 -17.07
CA CYS A 44 13.17 8.61 -16.16
C CYS A 44 12.10 9.32 -15.33
N GLU A 45 10.85 8.88 -15.47
CA GLU A 45 9.76 9.35 -14.61
C GLU A 45 10.12 9.03 -13.15
N PRO A 46 10.19 10.02 -12.25
CA PRO A 46 10.57 9.77 -10.87
C PRO A 46 9.47 8.95 -10.18
N VAL A 47 9.78 7.68 -9.92
CA VAL A 47 8.92 6.80 -9.10
C VAL A 47 9.45 6.84 -7.68
N GLY A 48 8.79 7.61 -6.82
CA GLY A 48 9.20 7.79 -5.43
C GLY A 48 8.03 8.06 -4.49
N PRO A 49 8.23 7.98 -3.16
CA PRO A 49 7.18 8.27 -2.20
C PRO A 49 6.66 9.69 -2.38
N LEU A 50 5.36 9.89 -2.12
CA LEU A 50 4.76 11.21 -2.05
C LEU A 50 4.90 11.71 -0.62
N SER A 51 5.59 12.84 -0.43
CA SER A 51 5.71 13.47 0.88
C SER A 51 4.41 14.17 1.25
N LEU A 52 3.82 13.75 2.37
CA LEU A 52 2.66 14.44 2.96
C LEU A 52 3.14 15.68 3.74
N PRO A 53 2.38 16.80 3.73
CA PRO A 53 2.70 17.95 4.57
C PRO A 53 2.66 17.56 6.05
N GLU A 54 3.41 18.25 6.91
CA GLU A 54 3.31 18.04 8.37
C GLU A 54 1.90 18.42 8.88
N GLY A 55 1.49 17.81 10.00
CA GLY A 55 0.22 18.13 10.64
C GLY A 55 -0.23 17.08 11.66
N VAL A 56 -1.22 17.46 12.47
CA VAL A 56 -1.82 16.59 13.49
C VAL A 56 -3.33 16.47 13.25
N PRO A 57 -3.94 15.29 13.51
CA PRO A 57 -5.38 15.12 13.39
C PRO A 57 -6.15 16.12 14.26
N GLN A 58 -7.15 16.79 13.67
CA GLN A 58 -7.96 17.79 14.38
C GLN A 58 -9.16 17.18 15.14
N THR A 59 -9.59 15.96 14.79
CA THR A 59 -10.67 15.27 15.52
C THR A 59 -10.15 14.79 16.88
N PRO A 60 -10.86 15.07 17.98
CA PRO A 60 -10.45 14.65 19.32
C PRO A 60 -10.55 13.14 19.50
N GLY A 61 -9.81 12.59 20.47
CA GLY A 61 -9.88 11.18 20.82
C GLY A 61 -9.05 10.24 19.93
N ILE A 62 -8.20 10.79 19.06
CA ILE A 62 -7.18 10.04 18.33
C ILE A 62 -5.92 9.91 19.19
N ALA A 63 -5.48 8.68 19.42
CA ALA A 63 -4.18 8.36 19.98
C ALA A 63 -3.17 8.11 18.86
N VAL A 64 -1.88 8.29 19.17
CA VAL A 64 -0.79 8.04 18.23
C VAL A 64 0.18 7.04 18.85
N ASP A 65 0.38 5.92 18.16
CA ASP A 65 1.41 4.94 18.47
C ASP A 65 2.66 5.24 17.63
N GLN A 66 3.83 5.17 18.28
CA GLN A 66 5.13 5.60 17.76
C GLN A 66 6.12 4.43 17.63
N ARG A 67 5.63 3.18 17.63
CA ARG A 67 6.49 1.99 17.47
C ARG A 67 7.08 1.85 16.07
N ALA A 68 6.52 2.54 15.08
CA ALA A 68 7.02 2.57 13.70
C ALA A 68 7.54 3.97 13.36
N ARG A 69 8.27 4.10 12.24
CA ARG A 69 8.84 5.38 11.80
C ARG A 69 7.75 6.39 11.44
N LYS A 70 6.68 5.94 10.79
CA LYS A 70 5.47 6.77 10.58
C LYS A 70 4.47 6.55 11.73
N PRO A 71 3.73 7.60 12.13
CA PRO A 71 2.76 7.49 13.21
C PRO A 71 1.62 6.53 12.86
N VAL A 72 1.20 5.71 13.82
CA VAL A 72 -0.01 4.88 13.70
C VAL A 72 -1.14 5.53 14.47
N TYR A 73 -2.16 6.00 13.76
CA TYR A 73 -3.34 6.63 14.35
C TYR A 73 -4.32 5.56 14.85
N LEU A 74 -4.62 5.58 16.14
CA LEU A 74 -5.51 4.64 16.82
C LEU A 74 -6.64 5.40 17.52
N PRO A 75 -7.82 4.80 17.70
CA PRO A 75 -8.83 5.37 18.57
C PRO A 75 -8.38 5.32 20.03
N GLY A 76 -8.65 6.36 20.80
CA GLY A 76 -8.49 6.33 22.26
C GLY A 76 -9.35 5.25 22.92
N MET A 77 -9.06 4.91 24.18
CA MET A 77 -9.75 3.82 24.91
C MET A 77 -11.27 4.05 25.09
N HIS A 78 -11.69 5.32 25.14
CA HIS A 78 -13.09 5.74 25.27
C HIS A 78 -13.52 6.64 24.10
N ALA A 79 -12.93 6.42 22.93
CA ALA A 79 -13.20 7.19 21.73
C ALA A 79 -14.66 7.05 21.26
N GLY A 80 -15.24 8.16 20.79
CA GLY A 80 -16.52 8.18 20.08
C GLY A 80 -16.40 7.67 18.63
N LEU A 81 -17.53 7.62 17.92
CA LEU A 81 -17.59 7.07 16.57
C LEU A 81 -16.65 7.82 15.59
N ALA A 82 -16.60 9.15 15.67
CA ALA A 82 -15.77 9.98 14.82
C ALA A 82 -14.27 9.69 14.98
N ALA A 83 -13.82 9.45 16.20
CA ALA A 83 -12.43 9.11 16.46
C ALA A 83 -12.09 7.70 15.93
N HIS A 84 -12.98 6.73 16.09
CA HIS A 84 -12.81 5.41 15.48
C HIS A 84 -12.76 5.46 13.95
N ALA A 85 -13.72 6.17 13.35
CA ALA A 85 -13.81 6.33 11.91
C ALA A 85 -12.60 7.08 11.34
N LEU A 86 -12.16 8.17 11.99
CA LEU A 86 -11.02 8.93 11.52
C LEU A 86 -9.71 8.15 11.69
N ALA A 87 -9.50 7.45 12.80
CA ALA A 87 -8.33 6.59 12.97
C ALA A 87 -8.26 5.50 11.89
N GLU A 88 -9.41 4.95 11.48
CA GLU A 88 -9.50 4.01 10.35
C GLU A 88 -9.11 4.69 9.03
N VAL A 89 -9.69 5.86 8.72
CA VAL A 89 -9.43 6.59 7.47
C VAL A 89 -7.97 7.00 7.38
N LEU A 90 -7.39 7.60 8.43
CA LEU A 90 -5.99 8.03 8.44
C LEU A 90 -5.05 6.85 8.22
N PHE A 91 -5.25 5.75 8.95
CA PHE A 91 -4.41 4.56 8.81
C PHE A 91 -4.49 3.98 7.40
N TRP A 92 -5.69 3.65 6.92
CA TRP A 92 -5.81 2.92 5.66
C TRP A 92 -5.61 3.80 4.43
N THR A 93 -5.88 5.11 4.47
CA THR A 93 -5.53 5.97 3.32
C THR A 93 -4.02 6.09 3.16
N ASP A 94 -3.26 6.11 4.26
CA ASP A 94 -1.81 6.08 4.21
C ASP A 94 -1.28 4.74 3.67
N ILE A 95 -1.83 3.61 4.14
CA ILE A 95 -1.53 2.26 3.63
C ILE A 95 -1.88 2.13 2.14
N MET A 96 -3.05 2.61 1.69
CA MET A 96 -3.45 2.57 0.27
C MET A 96 -2.58 3.46 -0.62
N MET A 97 -2.13 4.61 -0.11
CA MET A 97 -1.14 5.45 -0.79
C MET A 97 0.17 4.69 -1.01
N GLU A 98 0.63 3.92 -0.03
CA GLU A 98 1.86 3.13 -0.13
C GLU A 98 1.71 1.89 -1.01
N HIS A 99 0.56 1.22 -1.02
CA HIS A 99 0.27 0.18 -2.01
C HIS A 99 0.47 0.69 -3.44
N ALA A 100 -0.04 1.88 -3.74
CA ALA A 100 0.16 2.52 -5.04
C ALA A 100 1.66 2.78 -5.34
N LEU A 101 2.46 3.15 -4.33
CA LEU A 101 3.91 3.28 -4.46
C LEU A 101 4.57 1.94 -4.79
N PHE A 102 4.29 0.89 -4.01
CA PHE A 102 4.94 -0.41 -4.17
C PHE A 102 4.61 -1.06 -5.51
N ILE A 103 3.35 -0.99 -5.95
CA ILE A 103 2.96 -1.42 -7.29
C ILE A 103 3.78 -0.67 -8.35
N ALA A 104 3.92 0.65 -8.20
CA ALA A 104 4.65 1.47 -9.17
C ALA A 104 6.15 1.13 -9.22
N LEU A 105 6.78 0.88 -8.06
CA LEU A 105 8.19 0.46 -7.96
C LEU A 105 8.44 -0.89 -8.64
N LEU A 106 7.47 -1.80 -8.55
CA LEU A 106 7.54 -3.15 -9.11
C LEU A 106 7.06 -3.25 -10.58
N MET A 107 6.87 -2.11 -11.25
CA MET A 107 6.47 -2.02 -12.65
C MET A 107 7.52 -1.29 -13.50
N PRO A 108 8.77 -1.78 -13.63
CA PRO A 108 9.83 -1.07 -14.34
C PRO A 108 9.63 -1.05 -15.86
N GLY A 109 10.25 -0.05 -16.51
CA GLY A 109 10.33 0.08 -17.97
C GLY A 109 9.06 0.61 -18.64
N ASP A 110 9.16 0.85 -19.94
CA ASP A 110 8.12 1.56 -20.72
C ASP A 110 6.87 0.71 -20.96
N ARG A 111 7.03 -0.62 -21.04
CA ARG A 111 5.92 -1.56 -21.28
C ARG A 111 4.89 -1.55 -20.16
N LEU A 112 5.30 -1.17 -18.95
CA LEU A 112 4.44 -1.10 -17.76
C LEU A 112 4.09 0.35 -17.40
N SER A 113 4.42 1.32 -18.26
CA SER A 113 4.17 2.74 -17.98
C SER A 113 2.69 3.04 -17.72
N ALA A 114 1.78 2.54 -18.55
CA ALA A 114 0.34 2.78 -18.38
C ALA A 114 -0.22 2.27 -17.03
N PRO A 115 -0.10 0.97 -16.66
CA PRO A 115 -0.58 0.50 -15.37
C PRO A 115 0.17 1.14 -14.19
N ARG A 116 1.46 1.47 -14.35
CA ARG A 116 2.22 2.21 -13.34
C ARG A 116 1.67 3.60 -13.11
N SER A 117 1.40 4.37 -14.17
CA SER A 117 0.85 5.73 -14.07
C SER A 117 -0.55 5.71 -13.43
N GLU A 118 -1.35 4.68 -13.68
CA GLU A 118 -2.64 4.49 -13.00
C GLU A 118 -2.47 4.26 -11.49
N ALA A 119 -1.54 3.39 -11.06
CA ALA A 119 -1.20 3.26 -9.63
C ALA A 119 -0.77 4.60 -9.03
N ARG A 120 0.07 5.38 -9.73
CA ARG A 120 0.50 6.71 -9.27
C ARG A 120 -0.65 7.69 -9.07
N GLN A 121 -1.71 7.62 -9.87
CA GLN A 121 -2.90 8.44 -9.66
C GLN A 121 -3.58 8.09 -8.32
N PHE A 122 -3.68 6.80 -7.98
CA PHE A 122 -4.20 6.38 -6.68
C PHE A 122 -3.34 6.88 -5.52
N GLN A 123 -2.02 6.93 -5.67
CA GLN A 123 -1.16 7.52 -4.64
C GLN A 123 -1.57 8.98 -4.32
N VAL A 124 -1.82 9.79 -5.36
CA VAL A 124 -2.27 11.18 -5.19
C VAL A 124 -3.66 11.25 -4.56
N VAL A 125 -4.59 10.40 -4.99
CA VAL A 125 -5.96 10.34 -4.44
C VAL A 125 -5.94 10.03 -2.95
N PHE A 126 -5.18 9.03 -2.52
CA PHE A 126 -5.14 8.65 -1.10
C PHE A 126 -4.37 9.66 -0.25
N ALA A 127 -3.36 10.33 -0.80
CA ALA A 127 -2.73 11.47 -0.13
C ALA A 127 -3.73 12.60 0.16
N GLN A 128 -4.62 12.92 -0.81
CA GLN A 128 -5.66 13.93 -0.64
C GLN A 128 -6.68 13.53 0.43
N HIS A 129 -7.12 12.26 0.44
CA HIS A 129 -8.01 11.75 1.49
C HIS A 129 -7.37 11.83 2.86
N PHE A 130 -6.10 11.43 3.00
CA PHE A 130 -5.37 11.51 4.26
C PHE A 130 -5.32 12.95 4.79
N VAL A 131 -4.88 13.91 3.95
CA VAL A 131 -4.76 15.32 4.34
C VAL A 131 -6.13 15.91 4.69
N SER A 132 -7.16 15.66 3.88
CA SER A 132 -8.53 16.14 4.16
C SER A 132 -9.13 15.55 5.43
N ALA A 133 -8.77 14.31 5.78
CA ALA A 133 -9.22 13.66 7.00
C ALA A 133 -8.49 14.22 8.22
N ARG A 134 -7.17 14.42 8.12
CA ARG A 134 -6.33 14.92 9.21
C ARG A 134 -6.64 16.37 9.58
N ASP A 135 -6.77 17.24 8.58
CA ASP A 135 -6.78 18.70 8.79
C ASP A 135 -8.17 19.26 9.13
N ARG A 136 -9.17 18.38 9.26
CA ARG A 136 -10.54 18.74 9.64
C ARG A 136 -10.99 17.96 10.88
N ALA A 137 -11.70 18.64 11.77
CA ALA A 137 -12.39 18.00 12.88
C ALA A 137 -13.75 17.46 12.42
N TYR A 138 -14.06 16.23 12.80
CA TYR A 138 -15.33 15.56 12.49
C TYR A 138 -16.09 15.24 13.78
N ARG A 139 -17.41 15.37 13.73
CA ARG A 139 -18.34 14.90 14.76
C ARG A 139 -19.05 13.64 14.28
N ASP A 140 -19.61 12.88 15.22
CA ASP A 140 -20.29 11.61 14.93
C ASP A 140 -21.42 11.75 13.90
N ASP A 141 -22.11 12.90 13.89
CA ASP A 141 -23.20 13.24 12.97
C ASP A 141 -22.75 13.73 11.57
N GLU A 142 -21.45 13.96 11.36
CA GLU A 142 -20.90 14.59 10.15
C GLU A 142 -19.96 13.67 9.34
N LEU A 143 -19.93 12.38 9.66
CA LEU A 143 -18.96 11.43 9.05
C LEU A 143 -19.32 11.02 7.62
N TYR A 144 -20.60 11.01 7.26
CA TYR A 144 -21.07 10.37 6.03
C TYR A 144 -20.35 10.86 4.75
N PRO A 145 -20.15 12.18 4.51
CA PRO A 145 -19.45 12.64 3.31
C PRO A 145 -18.01 12.14 3.21
N LEU A 146 -17.27 12.14 4.33
CA LEU A 146 -15.90 11.60 4.39
C LEU A 146 -15.90 10.11 4.06
N LEU A 147 -16.74 9.33 4.76
CA LEU A 147 -16.79 7.88 4.61
C LEU A 147 -17.19 7.46 3.20
N ALA A 148 -18.22 8.08 2.63
CA ALA A 148 -18.71 7.77 1.30
C ALA A 148 -17.69 8.11 0.20
N SER A 149 -17.04 9.28 0.31
CA SER A 149 -16.01 9.71 -0.64
C SER A 149 -14.78 8.79 -0.59
N THR A 150 -14.24 8.54 0.61
CA THR A 150 -13.10 7.63 0.81
C THR A 150 -13.42 6.23 0.29
N ARG A 151 -14.60 5.69 0.64
CA ARG A 151 -15.03 4.35 0.19
C ARG A 151 -15.10 4.26 -1.33
N SER A 152 -15.60 5.29 -2.01
CA SER A 152 -15.66 5.31 -3.48
C SER A 152 -14.25 5.15 -4.09
N SER A 153 -13.26 5.88 -3.59
CA SER A 153 -11.87 5.76 -4.06
C SER A 153 -11.24 4.41 -3.70
N VAL A 154 -11.56 3.84 -2.53
CA VAL A 154 -11.11 2.50 -2.14
C VAL A 154 -11.64 1.44 -3.10
N LEU A 155 -12.92 1.49 -3.47
CA LEU A 155 -13.52 0.54 -4.40
C LEU A 155 -12.93 0.65 -5.82
N GLN A 156 -12.61 1.86 -6.27
CA GLN A 156 -11.92 2.05 -7.55
C GLN A 156 -10.51 1.43 -7.52
N PHE A 157 -9.76 1.61 -6.43
CA PHE A 157 -8.44 1.03 -6.30
C PHE A 157 -8.49 -0.50 -6.11
N LEU A 158 -9.52 -1.01 -5.44
CA LEU A 158 -9.79 -2.44 -5.34
C LEU A 158 -9.99 -3.06 -6.73
N GLU A 159 -10.79 -2.45 -7.61
CA GLU A 159 -10.96 -2.97 -8.97
C GLU A 159 -9.65 -2.94 -9.75
N TYR A 160 -8.85 -1.88 -9.61
CA TYR A 160 -7.50 -1.83 -10.18
C TYR A 160 -6.64 -3.01 -9.69
N LYS A 161 -6.57 -3.24 -8.37
CA LYS A 161 -5.80 -4.35 -7.78
C LYS A 161 -6.26 -5.71 -8.31
N ARG A 162 -7.57 -5.95 -8.34
CA ARG A 162 -8.16 -7.20 -8.85
C ARG A 162 -7.95 -7.39 -10.34
N ARG A 163 -7.99 -6.32 -11.15
CA ARG A 163 -7.68 -6.37 -12.57
C ARG A 163 -6.21 -6.71 -12.81
N MET A 164 -5.28 -6.02 -12.14
CA MET A 164 -3.84 -6.32 -12.23
C MET A 164 -3.51 -7.74 -11.77
N GLN A 165 -4.16 -8.23 -10.71
CA GLN A 165 -4.05 -9.62 -10.29
C GLN A 165 -4.39 -10.58 -11.44
N ARG A 166 -5.58 -10.44 -12.04
CA ARG A 166 -6.04 -11.31 -13.14
C ARG A 166 -5.10 -11.26 -14.34
N GLU A 167 -4.61 -10.06 -14.69
CA GLU A 167 -3.68 -9.89 -15.82
C GLU A 167 -2.32 -10.55 -15.54
N GLN A 168 -1.82 -10.49 -14.30
CA GLN A 168 -0.57 -11.13 -13.87
C GLN A 168 -0.72 -12.66 -13.84
N GLU A 169 -1.82 -13.19 -13.30
CA GLU A 169 -2.15 -14.62 -13.30
C GLU A 169 -2.29 -15.19 -14.71
N ALA A 170 -2.85 -14.41 -15.64
CA ALA A 170 -2.97 -14.77 -17.05
C ALA A 170 -1.64 -14.63 -17.84
N GLY A 171 -0.57 -14.11 -17.22
CA GLY A 171 0.72 -13.87 -17.88
C GLY A 171 0.71 -12.72 -18.91
N THR A 172 -0.34 -11.90 -18.89
CA THR A 172 -0.50 -10.73 -19.78
C THR A 172 0.14 -9.47 -19.22
N LEU A 173 0.14 -9.32 -17.89
CA LEU A 173 0.98 -8.38 -17.15
C LEU A 173 2.30 -9.08 -16.77
N LYS A 174 3.43 -8.47 -17.12
CA LYS A 174 4.77 -8.99 -16.85
C LYS A 174 5.52 -8.08 -15.89
N SER A 175 4.91 -7.82 -14.73
CA SER A 175 5.48 -7.01 -13.66
C SER A 175 6.28 -7.86 -12.66
N LEU A 176 6.92 -7.19 -11.69
CA LEU A 176 7.56 -7.83 -10.54
C LEU A 176 6.61 -7.97 -9.33
N VAL A 177 5.33 -7.63 -9.49
CA VAL A 177 4.33 -7.78 -8.42
C VAL A 177 3.82 -9.23 -8.43
N TRP A 178 3.94 -9.93 -7.30
CA TRP A 178 3.36 -11.27 -7.16
C TRP A 178 1.82 -11.23 -7.23
N PRO A 179 1.16 -12.23 -7.85
CA PRO A 179 -0.29 -12.38 -7.75
C PRO A 179 -0.81 -12.37 -6.31
N LEU A 180 -0.10 -13.04 -5.39
CA LEU A 180 -0.42 -13.03 -3.96
C LEU A 180 -0.35 -11.63 -3.36
N PHE A 181 0.62 -10.80 -3.78
CA PHE A 181 0.71 -9.42 -3.31
C PHE A 181 -0.50 -8.60 -3.77
N PHE A 182 -0.97 -8.77 -5.02
CA PHE A 182 -2.21 -8.11 -5.46
C PHE A 182 -3.45 -8.60 -4.69
N ASP A 183 -3.56 -9.91 -4.44
CA ASP A 183 -4.67 -10.46 -3.65
C ASP A 183 -4.67 -9.96 -2.20
N HIS A 184 -3.49 -9.92 -1.58
CA HIS A 184 -3.26 -9.42 -0.22
C HIS A 184 -3.74 -7.98 -0.05
N ILE A 185 -3.20 -7.06 -0.86
CA ILE A 185 -3.57 -5.64 -0.78
C ILE A 185 -5.02 -5.39 -1.23
N ALA A 186 -5.61 -6.28 -2.03
CA ALA A 186 -7.03 -6.22 -2.39
C ALA A 186 -7.92 -6.59 -1.19
N ARG A 187 -7.57 -7.61 -0.41
CA ARG A 187 -8.30 -8.00 0.80
C ARG A 187 -8.29 -6.91 1.87
N GLU A 188 -7.18 -6.19 2.03
CA GLU A 188 -7.14 -5.00 2.91
C GLU A 188 -8.08 -3.89 2.42
N ALA A 189 -8.11 -3.62 1.11
CA ALA A 189 -9.03 -2.64 0.55
C ALA A 189 -10.51 -3.05 0.72
N GLU A 190 -10.82 -4.34 0.55
CA GLU A 190 -12.14 -4.90 0.80
C GLU A 190 -12.55 -4.72 2.26
N ARG A 191 -11.67 -5.07 3.20
CA ARG A 191 -11.91 -4.90 4.63
C ARG A 191 -12.10 -3.43 4.97
N PHE A 192 -11.26 -2.54 4.46
CA PHE A 192 -11.37 -1.11 4.71
C PHE A 192 -12.71 -0.56 4.20
N ALA A 193 -13.14 -0.92 2.99
CA ALA A 193 -14.45 -0.52 2.46
C ALA A 193 -15.62 -1.02 3.34
N ALA A 194 -15.55 -2.25 3.84
CA ALA A 194 -16.54 -2.82 4.75
C ALA A 194 -16.56 -2.09 6.12
N ARG A 195 -15.40 -1.70 6.64
CA ARG A 195 -15.28 -0.89 7.86
C ARG A 195 -15.90 0.50 7.68
N LEU A 196 -15.67 1.15 6.54
CA LEU A 196 -16.31 2.43 6.20
C LEU A 196 -17.84 2.32 6.16
N ASP A 197 -18.38 1.23 5.62
CA ASP A 197 -19.82 0.96 5.63
C ASP A 197 -20.38 0.72 7.04
N LEU A 198 -19.60 0.09 7.93
CA LEU A 198 -19.98 -0.11 9.32
C LEU A 198 -20.07 1.23 10.05
N PHE A 199 -19.08 2.12 9.89
CA PHE A 199 -19.10 3.45 10.49
C PHE A 199 -20.27 4.29 9.97
N ALA A 200 -20.58 4.22 8.68
CA ALA A 200 -21.71 4.93 8.09
C ALA A 200 -23.08 4.50 8.69
N ARG A 201 -23.15 3.31 9.28
CA ARG A 201 -24.33 2.79 9.99
C ARG A 201 -24.27 3.00 11.51
N GLY A 202 -23.27 3.73 12.01
CA GLY A 202 -23.09 4.01 13.43
C GLY A 202 -22.33 2.93 14.22
N GLY A 203 -21.75 1.93 13.54
CA GLY A 203 -20.98 0.86 14.19
C GLY A 203 -19.47 1.12 14.21
N ALA A 204 -18.78 0.73 15.28
CA ALA A 204 -17.32 0.79 15.36
C ALA A 204 -16.66 -0.50 15.87
N GLY A 205 -17.48 -1.43 16.38
CA GLY A 205 -17.00 -2.65 17.05
C GLY A 205 -16.20 -3.57 16.13
N PHE A 206 -15.32 -4.34 16.74
CA PHE A 206 -14.55 -5.41 16.11
C PHE A 206 -15.10 -6.76 16.56
N GLN A 207 -15.30 -7.67 15.61
CA GLN A 207 -15.67 -9.05 15.89
C GLN A 207 -14.39 -9.89 16.01
N ARG A 208 -14.19 -10.55 17.15
CA ARG A 208 -12.95 -11.31 17.41
C ARG A 208 -12.59 -12.30 16.31
N ASP A 209 -13.55 -13.08 15.84
CA ASP A 209 -13.31 -14.12 14.85
C ASP A 209 -12.89 -13.53 13.49
N GLU A 210 -13.45 -12.37 13.12
CA GLU A 210 -13.06 -11.64 11.90
C GLU A 210 -11.65 -11.06 12.02
N VAL A 211 -11.37 -10.34 13.12
CA VAL A 211 -10.05 -9.71 13.36
C VAL A 211 -8.95 -10.77 13.40
N GLY A 212 -9.19 -11.88 14.11
CA GLY A 212 -8.24 -12.98 14.19
C GLY A 212 -7.96 -13.60 12.83
N ALA A 213 -9.00 -13.93 12.06
CA ALA A 213 -8.84 -14.56 10.75
C ALA A 213 -8.18 -13.63 9.71
N PHE A 214 -8.54 -12.35 9.70
CA PHE A 214 -7.95 -11.36 8.81
C PHE A 214 -6.46 -11.18 9.11
N TRP A 215 -6.12 -10.77 10.34
CA TRP A 215 -4.75 -10.37 10.64
C TRP A 215 -3.77 -11.53 10.68
N THR A 216 -4.16 -12.72 11.14
CA THR A 216 -3.26 -13.88 11.10
C THR A 216 -2.85 -14.21 9.66
N ARG A 217 -3.79 -14.14 8.70
CA ARG A 217 -3.48 -14.33 7.28
C ARG A 217 -2.57 -13.23 6.74
N ILE A 218 -2.90 -11.95 6.98
CA ILE A 218 -2.09 -10.81 6.54
C ILE A 218 -0.66 -10.89 7.12
N MET A 219 -0.52 -11.21 8.42
CA MET A 219 0.80 -11.35 9.04
C MET A 219 1.59 -12.55 8.50
N ALA A 220 0.95 -13.68 8.21
CA ALA A 220 1.62 -14.82 7.59
C ALA A 220 2.18 -14.44 6.22
N GLU A 221 1.36 -13.81 5.37
CA GLU A 221 1.76 -13.39 4.02
C GLU A 221 2.87 -12.32 4.07
N HIS A 222 2.82 -11.38 5.01
CA HIS A 222 3.92 -10.43 5.24
C HIS A 222 5.24 -11.13 5.54
N LEU A 223 5.22 -12.14 6.41
CA LEU A 223 6.42 -12.88 6.80
C LEU A 223 6.97 -13.68 5.62
N GLU A 224 6.11 -14.23 4.77
CA GLU A 224 6.52 -14.84 3.50
C GLU A 224 7.11 -13.81 2.52
N PHE A 225 6.51 -12.62 2.38
CA PHE A 225 7.07 -11.55 1.55
C PHE A 225 8.46 -11.13 2.03
N ILE A 226 8.64 -10.96 3.34
CA ILE A 226 9.95 -10.67 3.94
C ILE A 226 10.94 -11.78 3.58
N ALA A 227 10.57 -13.05 3.80
CA ALA A 227 11.42 -14.19 3.47
C ALA A 227 11.86 -14.23 1.99
N HIS A 228 10.96 -13.87 1.07
CA HIS A 228 11.24 -13.87 -0.37
C HIS A 228 12.04 -12.65 -0.85
N LEU A 229 11.95 -11.52 -0.14
CA LEU A 229 12.66 -10.28 -0.48
C LEU A 229 14.04 -10.16 0.21
N LEU A 230 14.31 -10.99 1.22
CA LEU A 230 15.65 -11.14 1.80
C LEU A 230 16.60 -11.82 0.81
N ASP A 231 17.88 -11.46 0.87
CA ASP A 231 18.90 -12.17 0.10
C ASP A 231 18.99 -13.63 0.58
N PRO A 232 19.13 -14.62 -0.33
CA PRO A 232 19.25 -16.03 0.06
C PRO A 232 20.43 -16.35 0.99
N GLN A 233 21.43 -15.46 1.12
CA GLN A 233 22.51 -15.57 2.12
C GLN A 233 22.04 -15.29 3.55
N GLU A 234 20.94 -14.56 3.75
CA GLU A 234 20.33 -14.29 5.06
C GLU A 234 19.54 -15.50 5.57
N ARG A 235 20.10 -16.72 5.45
CA ARG A 235 19.42 -18.00 5.68
C ARG A 235 18.73 -18.08 7.04
N ALA A 236 19.38 -17.55 8.08
CA ALA A 236 18.82 -17.55 9.43
C ALA A 236 17.59 -16.63 9.56
N LEU A 237 17.60 -15.45 8.93
CA LEU A 237 16.45 -14.54 8.93
C LEU A 237 15.31 -15.08 8.07
N VAL A 238 15.63 -15.65 6.90
CA VAL A 238 14.64 -16.33 6.05
C VAL A 238 13.95 -17.46 6.82
N GLY A 239 14.71 -18.30 7.52
CA GLY A 239 14.15 -19.39 8.33
C GLY A 239 13.26 -18.87 9.47
N GLN A 240 13.65 -17.79 10.14
CA GLN A 240 12.85 -17.14 11.19
C GLN A 240 11.54 -16.54 10.66
N ALA A 241 11.58 -15.91 9.50
CA ALA A 241 10.38 -15.34 8.87
C ALA A 241 9.38 -16.45 8.50
N ASN A 242 9.84 -17.50 7.82
CA ASN A 242 8.99 -18.63 7.42
C ASN A 242 8.38 -19.36 8.63
N ALA A 243 9.17 -19.61 9.68
CA ALA A 243 8.65 -20.28 10.88
C ALA A 243 7.53 -19.47 11.57
N ARG A 244 7.65 -18.14 11.58
CA ARG A 244 6.59 -17.25 12.09
C ARG A 244 5.36 -17.24 11.17
N ALA A 245 5.58 -17.29 9.85
CA ALA A 245 4.48 -17.38 8.89
C ALA A 245 3.65 -18.66 9.11
N ASP A 246 4.32 -19.79 9.24
CA ASP A 246 3.70 -21.08 9.56
C ASP A 246 2.91 -21.00 10.86
N ALA A 247 3.48 -20.40 11.92
CA ALA A 247 2.79 -20.22 13.19
C ALA A 247 1.51 -19.39 13.05
N MET A 248 1.52 -18.33 12.24
CA MET A 248 0.34 -17.50 11.96
C MET A 248 -0.74 -18.28 11.19
N TYR A 249 -0.36 -19.06 10.18
CA TYR A 249 -1.31 -19.94 9.48
C TYR A 249 -1.93 -20.98 10.41
N GLN A 250 -1.12 -21.61 11.29
CA GLN A 250 -1.63 -22.55 12.29
C GLN A 250 -2.59 -21.87 13.28
N ALA A 251 -2.25 -20.66 13.75
CA ALA A 251 -3.12 -19.89 14.64
C ALA A 251 -4.47 -19.55 13.99
N ASN A 252 -4.47 -19.23 12.69
CA ASN A 252 -5.69 -19.00 11.92
C ASN A 252 -6.56 -20.27 11.82
N MET A 253 -5.95 -21.39 11.45
CA MET A 253 -6.64 -22.68 11.33
C MET A 253 -7.25 -23.15 12.65
N GLN A 254 -6.51 -22.98 13.75
CA GLN A 254 -6.92 -23.40 15.08
C GLN A 254 -7.84 -22.39 15.79
N ARG A 255 -7.99 -21.18 15.24
CA ARG A 255 -8.75 -20.06 15.82
C ARG A 255 -8.35 -19.80 17.28
N VAL A 256 -7.06 -19.62 17.50
CA VAL A 256 -6.51 -19.40 18.85
C VAL A 256 -7.07 -18.12 19.48
N GLY A 257 -7.11 -18.07 20.82
CA GLY A 257 -7.74 -16.98 21.55
C GLY A 257 -6.98 -15.65 21.47
N SER A 258 -7.67 -14.53 21.72
CA SER A 258 -7.12 -13.17 21.62
C SER A 258 -5.84 -12.94 22.44
N GLY A 259 -5.71 -13.57 23.61
CA GLY A 259 -4.50 -13.46 24.42
C GLY A 259 -3.26 -14.06 23.76
N GLN A 260 -3.42 -15.21 23.09
CA GLN A 260 -2.33 -15.82 22.32
C GLN A 260 -2.03 -15.00 21.06
N LEU A 261 -3.07 -14.54 20.34
CA LEU A 261 -2.89 -13.69 19.17
C LEU A 261 -2.21 -12.35 19.51
N ALA A 262 -2.50 -11.76 20.67
CA ALA A 262 -1.83 -10.55 21.13
C ALA A 262 -0.33 -10.77 21.36
N ALA A 263 0.05 -11.89 21.98
CA ALA A 263 1.47 -12.25 22.16
C ALA A 263 2.18 -12.51 20.82
N MET A 264 1.50 -13.17 19.88
CA MET A 264 2.03 -13.39 18.53
C MET A 264 2.17 -12.07 17.75
N ALA A 265 1.25 -11.13 17.93
CA ALA A 265 1.34 -9.81 17.33
C ALA A 265 2.58 -9.06 17.85
N ASP A 266 2.84 -9.13 19.15
CA ASP A 266 4.01 -8.48 19.75
C ASP A 266 5.33 -9.09 19.26
N ASP A 267 5.44 -10.43 19.15
CA ASP A 267 6.61 -11.09 18.57
C ASP A 267 6.84 -10.68 17.09
N VAL A 268 5.78 -10.53 16.30
CA VAL A 268 5.90 -10.06 14.91
C VAL A 268 6.31 -8.59 14.83
N ILE A 269 5.85 -7.75 15.77
CA ILE A 269 6.29 -6.35 15.87
C ILE A 269 7.78 -6.29 16.19
N ASP A 270 8.25 -7.05 17.16
CA ASP A 270 9.68 -7.10 17.54
C ASP A 270 10.54 -7.56 16.34
N PHE A 271 10.11 -8.61 15.64
CA PHE A 271 10.79 -9.10 14.45
C PHE A 271 10.84 -8.06 13.33
N LYS A 272 9.70 -7.41 13.03
CA LYS A 272 9.63 -6.39 11.97
C LYS A 272 10.40 -5.12 12.31
N THR A 273 10.46 -4.74 13.59
CA THR A 273 11.24 -3.60 14.08
C THR A 273 12.75 -3.86 13.89
N ALA A 274 13.22 -5.05 14.30
CA ALA A 274 14.62 -5.42 14.10
C ALA A 274 14.99 -5.53 12.61
N ALA A 275 14.08 -6.07 11.78
CA ALA A 275 14.26 -6.15 10.34
C ALA A 275 14.33 -4.77 9.68
N GLU A 276 13.40 -3.86 10.00
CA GLU A 276 13.41 -2.47 9.52
C GLU A 276 14.74 -1.78 9.84
N GLN A 277 15.18 -1.82 11.10
CA GLN A 277 16.45 -1.22 11.51
C GLN A 277 17.65 -1.80 10.74
N GLY A 278 17.69 -3.12 10.57
CA GLY A 278 18.76 -3.78 9.83
C GLY A 278 18.76 -3.44 8.34
N ILE A 279 17.59 -3.26 7.73
CA ILE A 279 17.44 -2.83 6.33
C ILE A 279 17.89 -1.38 6.16
N GLU A 280 17.43 -0.48 7.03
CA GLU A 280 17.78 0.94 6.98
C GLU A 280 19.28 1.20 7.17
N THR A 281 19.91 0.45 8.06
CA THR A 281 21.35 0.58 8.36
C THR A 281 22.24 -0.19 7.40
N GLY A 282 21.68 -0.91 6.42
CA GLY A 282 22.41 -1.72 5.45
C GLY A 282 23.09 -2.96 6.05
N GLN A 283 22.64 -3.41 7.23
CA GLN A 283 23.15 -4.60 7.92
C GLN A 283 22.48 -5.88 7.46
N ILE A 284 21.27 -5.79 6.89
CA ILE A 284 20.52 -6.91 6.30
C ILE A 284 20.56 -6.80 4.79
N LYS A 285 21.02 -7.85 4.10
CA LYS A 285 20.97 -7.92 2.64
C LYS A 285 19.55 -8.23 2.18
N SER A 286 18.96 -7.33 1.41
CA SER A 286 17.62 -7.52 0.87
C SER A 286 17.37 -6.62 -0.34
N ILE A 287 16.24 -6.85 -0.99
CA ILE A 287 15.62 -5.92 -1.94
C ILE A 287 14.35 -5.27 -1.35
N ILE A 288 14.27 -5.19 -0.02
CA ILE A 288 13.15 -4.58 0.71
C ILE A 288 13.37 -3.07 0.78
N ASP A 289 12.43 -2.29 0.23
CA ASP A 289 12.42 -0.84 0.42
C ASP A 289 12.14 -0.51 1.90
N PRO A 290 12.88 0.42 2.54
CA PRO A 290 12.61 0.82 3.93
C PRO A 290 11.15 1.23 4.19
N SER A 291 10.49 1.84 3.19
CA SER A 291 9.07 2.22 3.31
C SER A 291 8.16 1.00 3.36
N LEU A 292 8.53 -0.10 2.71
CA LEU A 292 7.79 -1.37 2.79
C LEU A 292 7.99 -2.03 4.17
N ALA A 293 9.20 -1.94 4.74
CA ALA A 293 9.46 -2.45 6.10
C ALA A 293 8.62 -1.71 7.16
N ASP A 294 8.62 -0.37 7.13
CA ASP A 294 7.77 0.47 8.00
C ASP A 294 6.27 0.17 7.79
N HIS A 295 5.84 0.01 6.54
CA HIS A 295 4.45 -0.30 6.20
C HIS A 295 3.96 -1.57 6.87
N VAL A 296 4.66 -2.70 6.68
CA VAL A 296 4.23 -3.97 7.28
C VAL A 296 4.36 -3.96 8.81
N LEU A 297 5.26 -3.14 9.38
CA LEU A 297 5.36 -2.93 10.83
C LEU A 297 4.14 -2.20 11.38
N ARG A 298 3.70 -1.11 10.72
CA ARG A 298 2.48 -0.37 11.11
C ARG A 298 1.23 -1.24 11.07
N GLU A 299 1.14 -2.14 10.12
CA GLU A 299 0.07 -3.14 10.08
C GLU A 299 0.12 -4.14 11.23
N ALA A 300 1.31 -4.56 11.66
CA ALA A 300 1.46 -5.42 12.85
C ALA A 300 1.08 -4.67 14.14
N VAL A 301 1.42 -3.38 14.25
CA VAL A 301 0.96 -2.49 15.33
C VAL A 301 -0.58 -2.40 15.33
N ARG A 302 -1.20 -2.25 14.16
CA ARG A 302 -2.65 -2.21 14.02
C ARG A 302 -3.30 -3.54 14.42
N PHE A 303 -2.73 -4.68 14.00
CA PHE A 303 -3.17 -6.01 14.44
C PHE A 303 -3.16 -6.12 15.98
N SER A 304 -2.06 -5.71 16.60
CA SER A 304 -1.88 -5.73 18.07
C SER A 304 -2.93 -4.87 18.80
N ASP A 305 -3.32 -3.71 18.26
CA ASP A 305 -4.40 -2.88 18.80
C ASP A 305 -5.79 -3.52 18.61
N GLU A 306 -6.11 -3.94 17.38
CA GLU A 306 -7.44 -4.44 17.05
C GLU A 306 -7.78 -5.74 17.81
N ILE A 307 -6.81 -6.65 17.95
CA ILE A 307 -7.05 -7.91 18.66
C ILE A 307 -7.33 -7.72 20.16
N ARG A 308 -6.76 -6.67 20.76
CA ARG A 308 -7.00 -6.30 22.17
C ARG A 308 -8.33 -5.59 22.36
N ARG A 309 -8.91 -5.01 21.31
CA ARG A 309 -10.24 -4.34 21.34
C ARG A 309 -11.38 -5.23 20.89
N ALA A 310 -11.08 -6.27 20.11
CA ALA A 310 -12.08 -7.17 19.59
C ALA A 310 -12.81 -7.92 20.71
N ARG A 311 -14.13 -8.02 20.58
CA ARG A 311 -15.00 -8.70 21.52
C ARG A 311 -15.55 -9.98 20.90
#